data_AF-A0A2V7RHF2-F1
#
_entry.id   AF-A0A2V7RHF2-F1
#
_cell.length_a   1.000
_cell.length_b   1.000
_cell.length_c   1.000
_cell.angle_alpha   90.00
_cell.angle_beta   90.00
_cell.angle_gamma   90.00
#
_symmetry.space_group_name_H-M   'P 1'
#
loop_
_entity.id
_entity.type
_entity.pdbx_description
1 polymer ?
#
loop_
_entity_poly.entity_id
_entity_poly.type
_entity_poly.pdbx_seq_one_letter_code
_entity_poly.pdbx_strand_id
1 'polypeptide(L)'
;MTRSLSVFLLALLPASVAGQRVDAARWQSWSPTLRVSTNAPAATSLRRDYRLEGLVVGGLVFGAVGAWIGAEACHNQPQPIGAGSGQSCTGDAVVVGLAGAAVGSGIGYLLGRLTPKQSPAF
;
A
#
# COMPACT_ATOMS: atom_id res chain seq x y z
N MET A 1 23.28 0.65 20.01
CA MET A 1 21.90 0.87 20.52
C MET A 1 20.87 0.16 19.63
N THR A 2 20.97 -1.16 19.46
CA THR A 2 20.14 -1.93 18.50
C THR A 2 19.46 -3.15 19.12
N ARG A 3 19.68 -3.41 20.43
CA ARG A 3 19.12 -4.57 21.13
C ARG A 3 17.69 -4.37 21.65
N SER A 4 17.18 -3.14 21.72
CA SER A 4 15.84 -2.87 22.27
C SER A 4 14.69 -3.05 21.27
N LEU A 5 14.96 -2.97 19.96
CA LEU A 5 13.91 -3.07 18.94
C LEU A 5 13.42 -4.51 18.75
N SER A 6 14.30 -5.51 18.93
CA SER A 6 13.95 -6.93 18.80
C SER A 6 13.05 -7.43 19.93
N VAL A 7 13.17 -6.88 21.14
CA VAL A 7 12.32 -7.26 22.29
C VAL A 7 10.89 -6.72 22.12
N PHE A 8 10.75 -5.52 21.56
CA PHE A 8 9.44 -4.92 21.31
C PHE A 8 8.65 -5.70 20.25
N LEU A 9 9.32 -6.17 19.18
CA LEU A 9 8.67 -6.95 18.13
C LEU A 9 8.20 -8.34 18.62
N LEU A 10 8.97 -9.00 19.50
CA LEU A 10 8.58 -10.31 20.06
C LEU A 10 7.39 -10.25 21.03
N ALA A 11 7.21 -9.13 21.74
CA ALA A 11 6.10 -8.94 22.68
C ALA A 11 4.74 -8.71 21.99
N LEU A 12 4.72 -8.30 20.72
CA LEU A 12 3.50 -8.04 19.95
C LEU A 12 2.86 -9.30 19.33
N LEU A 13 3.62 -10.39 19.15
CA LEU A 13 3.10 -11.64 18.59
C LEU A 13 2.02 -12.32 19.45
N PRO A 14 2.18 -12.54 20.77
CA PRO A 14 1.17 -13.27 21.55
C PRO A 14 -0.16 -12.52 21.67
N ALA A 15 -0.13 -11.18 21.62
CA ALA A 15 -1.35 -10.35 21.64
C ALA A 15 -2.20 -10.56 20.37
N SER A 16 -1.56 -10.72 19.20
CA SER A 16 -2.27 -11.02 17.95
C SER A 16 -2.87 -12.43 17.92
N VAL A 17 -2.20 -13.41 18.53
CA VAL A 17 -2.69 -14.81 18.55
C VAL A 17 -3.84 -15.00 19.56
N ALA A 18 -3.80 -14.32 20.71
CA ALA A 18 -4.88 -14.36 21.70
C ALA A 18 -6.15 -13.64 21.21
N GLY A 19 -6.02 -12.57 20.41
CA GLY A 19 -7.16 -11.86 19.81
C GLY A 19 -7.86 -12.61 18.66
N GLN A 20 -7.22 -13.65 18.10
CA GLN A 20 -7.73 -14.42 16.97
C GLN A 20 -8.41 -15.75 17.34
N ARG A 21 -8.37 -16.16 18.61
CA ARG A 21 -9.10 -17.36 19.04
C ARG A 21 -10.58 -17.04 19.20
N VAL A 22 -11.29 -17.06 18.07
CA VAL A 22 -12.74 -17.14 18.09
C VAL A 22 -13.12 -18.52 18.63
N ASP A 23 -13.80 -18.53 19.77
CA ASP A 23 -14.19 -19.75 20.47
C ASP A 23 -15.10 -20.61 19.57
N ALA A 24 -14.58 -21.76 19.12
CA ALA A 24 -15.26 -22.64 18.15
C ALA A 24 -16.62 -23.14 18.66
N ALA A 25 -16.80 -23.22 19.99
CA ALA A 25 -18.05 -23.57 20.62
C ALA A 25 -19.17 -22.54 20.39
N ARG A 26 -18.83 -21.25 20.18
CA ARG A 26 -19.81 -20.18 19.91
C ARG A 26 -20.45 -20.31 18.52
N TRP A 27 -19.81 -21.01 17.59
CA TRP A 27 -20.32 -21.15 16.21
C TRP A 27 -21.36 -22.26 16.04
N GLN A 28 -21.45 -23.21 16.97
CA GLN A 28 -22.37 -24.36 16.80
C GLN A 28 -23.85 -24.00 16.99
N SER A 29 -24.17 -22.90 17.67
CA SER A 29 -25.55 -22.43 17.87
C SER A 29 -25.94 -21.26 16.98
N TRP A 30 -25.01 -20.75 16.16
CA TRP A 30 -25.30 -19.61 15.29
C TRP A 30 -25.97 -20.09 14.01
N SER A 31 -27.30 -20.00 13.99
CA SER A 31 -28.07 -20.05 12.74
C SER A 31 -28.46 -18.62 12.35
N PRO A 32 -27.89 -18.04 11.26
CA PRO A 32 -28.33 -16.74 10.80
C PRO A 32 -29.75 -16.89 10.27
N THR A 33 -30.73 -16.37 11.01
CA THR A 33 -32.04 -16.08 10.42
C THR A 33 -31.85 -14.91 9.48
N LEU A 34 -31.63 -15.19 8.19
CA LEU A 34 -31.56 -14.21 7.12
C LEU A 34 -32.94 -13.56 6.96
N ARG A 35 -33.20 -12.54 7.77
CA ARG A 35 -34.31 -11.61 7.52
C ARG A 35 -33.85 -10.69 6.39
N VAL A 36 -34.25 -11.02 5.16
CA VAL A 36 -34.10 -10.12 4.02
C VAL A 36 -35.00 -8.92 4.29
N SER A 37 -34.43 -7.88 4.90
CA SER A 37 -35.07 -6.57 4.98
C SER A 37 -35.11 -6.01 3.56
N THR A 38 -36.31 -5.91 2.98
CA THR A 38 -36.53 -5.19 1.71
C THR A 38 -36.26 -3.67 1.85
N ASN A 39 -36.03 -3.19 3.08
CA ASN A 39 -35.47 -1.88 3.37
C ASN A 39 -33.95 -1.97 3.55
N ALA A 40 -33.23 -2.50 2.57
CA ALA A 40 -31.79 -2.27 2.51
C ALA A 40 -31.61 -0.77 2.16
N PRO A 41 -30.94 0.05 2.99
CA PRO A 41 -30.48 1.34 2.51
C PRO A 41 -29.65 1.04 1.26
N ALA A 42 -30.00 1.69 0.15
CA ALA A 42 -29.38 1.50 -1.16
C ALA A 42 -27.91 1.19 -0.96
N ALA A 43 -27.52 -0.05 -1.31
CA ALA A 43 -26.13 -0.52 -1.25
C ALA A 43 -25.29 0.65 -1.70
N THR A 44 -24.48 1.20 -0.78
CA THR A 44 -23.77 2.46 -0.95
C THR A 44 -23.19 2.40 -2.35
N SER A 45 -23.83 3.11 -3.29
CA SER A 45 -23.65 2.85 -4.72
C SER A 45 -22.15 2.80 -4.91
N LEU A 46 -21.63 1.65 -5.36
CA LEU A 46 -20.21 1.37 -5.49
C LEU A 46 -19.60 2.55 -6.24
N ARG A 47 -19.17 3.57 -5.48
CA ARG A 47 -19.01 4.92 -6.03
C ARG A 47 -17.76 4.76 -6.84
N ARG A 48 -17.95 4.67 -8.15
CA ARG A 48 -16.86 4.43 -9.08
C ARG A 48 -16.03 5.69 -8.96
N ASP A 49 -15.01 5.63 -8.13
CA ASP A 49 -14.11 6.74 -7.85
C ASP A 49 -12.80 6.43 -8.56
N TYR A 50 -12.07 7.45 -9.01
CA TYR A 50 -10.78 7.31 -9.69
C TYR A 50 -9.64 6.90 -8.76
N ARG A 51 -9.93 6.40 -7.55
CA ARG A 51 -8.94 6.10 -6.50
C ARG A 51 -7.86 5.12 -6.94
N LEU A 52 -8.26 4.01 -7.55
CA LEU A 52 -7.32 2.99 -8.02
C LEU A 52 -6.52 3.49 -9.23
N GLU A 53 -7.16 4.23 -10.14
CA GLU A 53 -6.52 4.79 -11.32
C GLU A 53 -5.48 5.84 -10.92
N GLY A 54 -5.84 6.76 -10.01
CA GLY A 54 -4.94 7.74 -9.45
C GLY A 54 -3.78 7.11 -8.68
N LEU A 55 -4.03 6.05 -7.90
CA LEU A 55 -2.98 5.30 -7.21
C LEU A 55 -1.96 4.74 -8.21
N VAL A 56 -2.44 4.04 -9.25
CA VAL A 56 -1.57 3.39 -10.24
C VAL A 56 -0.79 4.45 -11.04
N VAL A 57 -1.46 5.49 -11.53
CA VAL A 57 -0.82 6.55 -12.31
C VAL A 57 0.19 7.32 -11.46
N GLY A 58 -0.18 7.71 -10.24
CA GLY A 58 0.71 8.41 -9.33
C GLY A 58 1.93 7.56 -8.94
N GLY A 59 1.73 6.29 -8.64
CA GLY A 59 2.81 5.36 -8.33
C GLY A 59 3.77 5.15 -9.50
N LEU A 60 3.25 4.97 -10.71
CA LEU A 60 4.08 4.80 -11.91
C LEU A 60 4.88 6.05 -12.25
N VAL A 61 4.24 7.23 -12.23
CA VAL A 61 4.90 8.50 -12.60
C VAL A 61 5.99 8.84 -11.58
N PHE A 62 5.65 8.91 -10.29
CA PHE A 62 6.65 9.26 -9.27
C PHE A 62 7.68 8.15 -9.06
N GLY A 63 7.31 6.89 -9.31
CA GLY A 63 8.25 5.77 -9.28
C GLY A 63 9.29 5.87 -10.39
N ALA A 64 8.87 6.17 -11.62
CA ALA A 64 9.79 6.37 -12.74
C ALA A 64 10.70 7.59 -12.53
N VAL A 65 10.13 8.72 -12.06
CA VAL A 65 10.90 9.92 -11.74
C VAL A 65 11.90 9.65 -10.60
N GLY A 66 11.49 8.96 -9.53
CA GLY A 66 12.37 8.58 -8.43
C GLY A 66 13.51 7.65 -8.89
N ALA A 67 13.20 6.68 -9.74
CA ALA A 67 14.21 5.77 -10.29
C ALA A 67 15.21 6.49 -11.18
N TRP A 68 14.76 7.42 -12.01
CA TRP A 68 15.64 8.30 -12.78
C TRP A 68 16.55 9.08 -11.83
N ILE A 69 15.99 9.83 -10.88
CA ILE A 69 16.79 10.63 -9.94
C ILE A 69 17.82 9.78 -9.20
N GLY A 70 17.44 8.58 -8.73
CA GLY A 70 18.37 7.66 -8.07
C GLY A 70 19.49 7.16 -9.00
N ALA A 71 19.19 6.91 -10.27
CA ALA A 71 20.20 6.53 -11.26
C ALA A 71 21.17 7.67 -11.56
N GLU A 72 20.69 8.91 -11.74
CA GLU A 72 21.54 10.08 -11.99
C GLU A 72 22.39 10.42 -10.77
N ALA A 73 21.79 10.37 -9.57
CA ALA A 73 22.51 10.60 -8.33
C ALA A 73 23.67 9.62 -8.14
N CYS A 74 23.51 8.36 -8.59
CA CYS A 74 24.57 7.37 -8.57
C CYS A 74 25.68 7.66 -9.60
N HIS A 75 25.30 8.04 -10.83
CA HIS A 75 26.28 8.39 -11.88
C HIS A 75 27.09 9.64 -11.57
N ASN A 76 26.50 10.58 -10.82
CA ASN A 76 27.12 11.86 -10.48
C ASN A 76 27.85 11.86 -9.13
N GLN A 77 28.15 10.68 -8.56
CA GLN A 77 28.87 10.60 -7.29
C GLN A 77 30.37 10.92 -7.47
N PRO A 78 30.98 11.65 -6.51
CA PRO A 78 32.39 12.02 -6.56
C PRO A 78 33.35 10.83 -6.38
N GLN A 79 32.85 9.68 -5.92
CA GLN A 79 33.58 8.41 -5.91
C GLN A 79 32.87 7.46 -6.89
N PRO A 80 33.44 7.20 -8.08
CA PRO A 80 32.84 6.29 -9.03
C PRO A 80 32.79 4.88 -8.43
N ILE A 81 31.60 4.29 -8.41
CA ILE A 81 31.42 2.89 -8.02
C ILE A 81 32.13 2.04 -9.09
N GLY A 82 33.34 1.59 -8.77
CA GLY A 82 34.16 0.80 -9.68
C GLY A 82 33.46 -0.51 -10.06
N ALA A 83 33.60 -0.92 -11.33
CA ALA A 83 33.10 -2.20 -11.83
C ALA A 83 33.74 -3.36 -11.03
N GLY A 84 33.02 -3.85 -10.01
CA GLY A 84 33.51 -4.93 -9.14
C GLY A 84 33.16 -4.79 -7.64
N SER A 85 32.60 -3.67 -7.19
CA SER A 85 32.31 -3.43 -5.75
C SER A 85 31.06 -4.13 -5.21
N GLY A 86 30.28 -4.84 -6.05
CA GLY A 86 28.99 -5.43 -5.65
C GLY A 86 27.87 -4.41 -5.41
N GLN A 87 28.20 -3.12 -5.29
CA GLN A 87 27.25 -2.01 -5.23
C GLN A 87 26.78 -1.70 -6.67
N SER A 88 25.49 -1.85 -6.94
CA SER A 88 24.91 -1.55 -8.25
C SER A 88 24.08 -0.27 -8.17
N CYS A 89 24.29 0.67 -9.09
CA CYS A 89 23.45 1.87 -9.22
C CYS A 89 21.97 1.53 -9.43
N THR A 90 21.69 0.32 -9.92
CA THR A 90 20.34 -0.24 -10.01
C THR A 90 19.67 -0.36 -8.65
N GLY A 91 20.42 -0.71 -7.59
CA GLY A 91 19.89 -0.82 -6.22
C GLY A 91 19.37 0.52 -5.70
N ASP A 92 20.18 1.57 -5.79
CA ASP A 92 19.79 2.91 -5.35
C ASP A 92 18.65 3.49 -6.19
N ALA A 93 18.68 3.29 -7.52
CA ALA A 93 17.58 3.68 -8.40
C ALA A 93 16.26 2.98 -8.01
N VAL A 94 16.30 1.68 -7.68
CA VAL A 94 15.11 0.94 -7.25
C VAL A 94 14.60 1.44 -5.90
N VAL A 95 15.46 1.70 -4.93
CA VAL A 95 15.04 2.20 -3.60
C VAL A 95 14.38 3.57 -3.72
N VAL A 96 15.01 4.51 -4.43
CA VAL A 96 14.46 5.86 -4.63
C VAL A 96 13.19 5.80 -5.48
N GLY A 97 13.15 4.94 -6.50
CA GLY A 97 11.95 4.68 -7.29
C GLY A 97 10.79 4.12 -6.46
N LEU A 98 11.03 3.14 -5.59
CA LEU A 98 9.98 2.59 -4.72
C LEU A 98 9.47 3.62 -3.71
N ALA A 99 10.35 4.44 -3.14
CA ALA A 99 9.96 5.54 -2.28
C ALA A 99 9.08 6.56 -3.04
N GLY A 100 9.50 6.94 -4.25
CA GLY A 100 8.72 7.80 -5.14
C GLY A 100 7.36 7.19 -5.47
N ALA A 101 7.31 5.91 -5.80
CA ALA A 101 6.07 5.19 -6.10
C ALA A 101 5.12 5.16 -4.91
N ALA A 102 5.61 4.95 -3.69
CA ALA A 102 4.79 4.95 -2.48
C ALA A 102 4.16 6.33 -2.22
N VAL A 103 4.96 7.39 -2.32
CA VAL A 103 4.49 8.78 -2.14
C VAL A 103 3.50 9.16 -3.25
N GLY A 104 3.84 8.90 -4.51
CA GLY A 104 2.99 9.19 -5.67
C GLY A 104 1.68 8.41 -5.65
N SER A 105 1.70 7.15 -5.20
CA SER A 105 0.50 6.34 -5.00
C SER A 105 -0.44 6.95 -3.97
N GLY A 106 0.10 7.47 -2.86
CA GLY A 106 -0.68 8.16 -1.82
C GLY A 106 -1.34 9.44 -2.34
N ILE A 107 -0.58 10.28 -3.03
CA ILE A 107 -1.09 11.53 -3.62
C ILE A 107 -2.14 11.22 -4.70
N GLY A 108 -1.84 10.30 -5.60
CA GLY A 108 -2.72 9.90 -6.68
C GLY A 108 -4.02 9.24 -6.18
N TYR A 109 -3.95 8.44 -5.12
CA TYR A 109 -5.13 7.87 -4.47
C TYR A 109 -6.03 8.96 -3.88
N LEU A 110 -5.45 9.97 -3.21
CA LEU A 110 -6.19 11.11 -2.66
C LEU A 110 -6.85 11.94 -3.76
N LEU A 111 -6.13 12.22 -4.85
CA LEU A 111 -6.69 12.92 -6.01
C LEU A 111 -7.84 12.11 -6.65
N GLY A 112 -7.64 10.82 -6.87
CA GLY A 112 -8.65 9.93 -7.41
C GLY A 112 -9.89 9.76 -6.51
N ARG A 113 -9.75 10.02 -5.20
CA ARG A 113 -10.88 10.06 -4.25
C ARG A 113 -11.72 11.33 -4.41
N LEU A 114 -11.11 12.43 -4.81
CA LEU A 114 -11.79 13.72 -4.98
C LEU A 114 -12.50 13.83 -6.34
N THR A 115 -12.14 12.99 -7.31
CA THR A 115 -12.74 12.97 -8.64
C THR A 115 -13.85 11.91 -8.74
N PRO A 116 -15.13 12.30 -8.85
CA PRO A 116 -16.23 11.36 -9.06
C PRO A 116 -16.23 10.87 -10.51
N LYS A 117 -16.45 9.57 -10.74
CA LYS A 117 -16.67 9.02 -12.10
C LYS A 117 -18.15 9.18 -12.44
N GLN A 118 -18.42 9.84 -13.56
CA GLN A 118 -19.77 9.94 -14.10
C GLN A 118 -20.17 8.53 -14.58
N SER A 119 -21.23 7.97 -13.98
CA SER A 119 -21.86 6.78 -14.53
C SER A 119 -22.62 7.19 -15.80
N PRO A 120 -22.49 6.44 -16.91
CA PRO A 120 -23.37 6.65 -18.06
C PRO A 120 -24.81 6.43 -17.61
N ALA A 121 -25.68 7.41 -17.86
CA ALA A 121 -27.11 7.25 -17.68
C ALA A 121 -27.58 6.23 -18.73
N PHE A 122 -28.03 5.07 -18.25
CA PHE A 122 -28.79 4.10 -19.04
C PHE A 122 -30.26 4.21 -18.66
#